data_AF-A0A939J412-F1
#
_entry.id   AF-A0A939J412-F1
#
_cell.length_a   1.000
_cell.length_b   1.000
_cell.length_c   1.000
_cell.angle_alpha   90.00
_cell.angle_beta   90.00
_cell.angle_gamma   90.00
#
_symmetry.space_group_name_H-M   'P 1'
#
loop_
_entity.id
_entity.type
_entity.pdbx_description
1 polymer ?
#
loop_
_entity_poly.entity_id
_entity_poly.type
_entity_poly.pdbx_seq_one_letter_code
_entity_poly.pdbx_strand_id
1 'polypeptide(L)'
;MRRWPNEVKGQLVAETYLPGVTVNEVARRVGMKPNHLSAWRRLAREGKLVVPDLPGAEFVPAVLEPSPAPVEEDAKPLATVEIIYGGTIIRLEASVSPDRIAGIVRALGRGS
;
A
#
# COMPACT_ATOMS: atom_id res chain seq x y z
N MET A 1 -12.88 18.68 5.49
CA MET A 1 -12.31 17.35 5.79
C MET A 1 -13.15 16.70 6.89
N ARG A 2 -13.66 15.48 6.68
CA ARG A 2 -14.42 14.76 7.72
C ARG A 2 -13.46 14.29 8.82
N ARG A 3 -13.66 14.75 10.05
CA ARG A 3 -12.85 14.34 11.20
C ARG A 3 -13.46 13.06 11.78
N TRP A 4 -12.70 11.97 11.77
CA TRP A 4 -13.15 10.68 12.30
C TRP A 4 -12.70 10.53 13.76
N PRO A 5 -13.61 10.23 14.70
CA PRO A 5 -13.25 9.85 16.07
C PRO A 5 -12.37 8.59 16.06
N ASN A 6 -11.47 8.46 17.04
CA ASN A 6 -10.55 7.31 17.10
C ASN A 6 -11.29 5.98 17.25
N GLU A 7 -12.41 5.94 17.96
CA GLU A 7 -13.28 4.76 18.06
C GLU A 7 -13.75 4.30 16.68
N VAL A 8 -14.23 5.23 15.85
CA VAL A 8 -14.69 4.91 14.50
C VAL A 8 -13.54 4.46 13.60
N LYS A 9 -12.34 5.04 13.75
CA LYS A 9 -11.14 4.56 13.05
C LYS A 9 -10.80 3.12 13.46
N GLY A 10 -10.86 2.82 14.76
CA GLY A 10 -10.61 1.49 15.31
C GLY A 10 -11.59 0.46 14.76
N GLN A 11 -12.89 0.78 14.77
CA GLN A 11 -13.95 -0.07 14.21
C GLN A 11 -13.68 -0.40 12.74
N LEU A 12 -13.40 0.61 11.91
CA LEU A 12 -13.17 0.41 10.49
C LEU A 12 -11.87 -0.36 10.22
N VAL A 13 -10.84 -0.19 11.04
CA VAL A 13 -9.62 -0.99 10.95
C VAL A 13 -9.91 -2.45 11.32
N ALA A 14 -10.67 -2.70 12.39
CA ALA A 14 -11.05 -4.05 12.83
C ALA A 14 -11.80 -4.81 11.72
N GLU A 15 -12.73 -4.15 11.02
CA GLU A 15 -13.46 -4.76 9.91
C GLU A 15 -12.53 -5.22 8.77
N THR A 16 -11.42 -4.52 8.52
CA THR A 16 -10.45 -4.93 7.48
C THR A 16 -9.60 -6.16 7.87
N TYR A 17 -9.74 -6.66 9.10
CA TYR A 17 -9.12 -7.90 9.55
C TYR A 17 -10.08 -9.09 9.50
N LEU A 18 -11.35 -8.87 9.13
CA LEU A 18 -12.29 -9.97 8.91
C LEU A 18 -11.90 -10.75 7.64
N PRO A 19 -12.04 -12.09 7.63
CA PRO A 19 -11.77 -12.92 6.48
C PRO A 19 -12.58 -12.47 5.25
N GLY A 20 -11.91 -12.34 4.10
CA GLY A 20 -12.54 -11.92 2.86
C GLY A 20 -12.83 -10.42 2.74
N VAL A 21 -12.62 -9.62 3.80
CA VAL A 21 -12.83 -8.17 3.74
C VAL A 21 -11.58 -7.45 3.29
N THR A 22 -11.71 -6.59 2.27
CA THR A 22 -10.59 -5.80 1.76
C THR A 22 -10.62 -4.35 2.24
N VAL A 23 -9.44 -3.73 2.37
CA VAL A 23 -9.32 -2.29 2.68
C VAL A 23 -10.09 -1.43 1.68
N ASN A 24 -10.01 -1.76 0.39
CA ASN A 24 -10.69 -1.02 -0.68
C ASN A 24 -12.21 -1.08 -0.53
N GLU A 25 -12.76 -2.23 -0.18
CA GLU A 25 -14.19 -2.41 0.05
C GLU A 25 -14.68 -1.57 1.22
N VAL A 26 -13.99 -1.63 2.37
CA VAL A 26 -14.34 -0.83 3.55
C VAL A 26 -14.24 0.66 3.24
N ALA A 27 -13.17 1.09 2.55
CA ALA A 27 -12.98 2.49 2.16
C ALA A 27 -14.12 3.00 1.28
N ARG A 28 -14.50 2.22 0.26
CA ARG A 28 -15.58 2.54 -0.67
C ARG A 28 -16.92 2.69 0.05
N ARG A 29 -17.26 1.78 0.96
CA ARG A 29 -18.53 1.82 1.73
C ARG A 29 -18.68 3.09 2.55
N VAL A 30 -17.59 3.63 3.09
CA VAL A 30 -17.61 4.84 3.92
C VAL A 30 -17.19 6.12 3.18
N GLY A 31 -17.04 6.05 1.85
CA GLY A 31 -16.66 7.20 1.01
C GLY A 31 -15.26 7.75 1.31
N MET A 32 -14.32 6.87 1.67
CA MET A 32 -12.96 7.21 2.06
C MET A 32 -11.93 6.70 1.05
N LYS A 33 -10.80 7.40 0.93
CA LYS A 33 -9.63 6.91 0.18
C LYS A 33 -8.96 5.74 0.93
N PRO A 34 -8.65 4.62 0.26
CA PRO A 34 -8.00 3.45 0.89
C PRO A 34 -6.73 3.77 1.68
N ASN A 35 -5.93 4.75 1.21
CA ASN A 35 -4.70 5.18 1.88
C ASN A 35 -4.91 5.61 3.34
N HIS A 36 -6.07 6.17 3.70
CA HIS A 36 -6.36 6.52 5.10
C HIS A 36 -6.51 5.28 5.98
N LEU A 37 -7.20 4.24 5.51
CA LEU A 37 -7.33 2.98 6.25
C LEU A 37 -5.98 2.26 6.36
N SER A 38 -5.16 2.28 5.31
CA SER A 38 -3.79 1.75 5.37
C SER A 38 -2.94 2.45 6.44
N ALA A 39 -3.03 3.79 6.52
CA ALA A 39 -2.36 4.56 7.56
C ALA A 39 -2.88 4.21 8.96
N TRP A 40 -4.17 4.00 9.14
CA TRP A 40 -4.75 3.63 10.43
C TRP A 40 -4.42 2.19 10.85
N ARG A 41 -4.36 1.23 9.90
CA ARG A 41 -3.84 -0.12 10.17
C ARG A 41 -2.39 -0.09 10.66
N ARG A 42 -1.57 0.79 10.08
CA ARG A 42 -0.20 1.01 10.57
C ARG A 42 -0.19 1.55 12.01
N LEU A 43 -1.01 2.56 12.31
CA LEU A 43 -1.12 3.10 13.68
C LEU A 43 -1.60 2.05 14.68
N ALA A 44 -2.53 1.17 14.27
CA ALA A 44 -2.99 0.05 15.11
C ALA A 44 -1.85 -0.94 15.40
N ARG A 45 -1.05 -1.30 14.40
CA ARG A 45 0.14 -2.15 14.57
C ARG A 45 1.20 -1.52 15.48
N GLU A 46 1.32 -0.19 15.45
CA GLU A 46 2.22 0.56 16.32
C GLU A 46 1.63 0.81 17.73
N GLY A 47 0.43 0.29 18.04
CA GLY A 47 -0.25 0.51 19.34
C GLY A 47 -0.78 1.93 19.55
N LYS A 48 -0.76 2.77 18.50
CA LYS A 48 -1.17 4.19 18.53
C LYS A 48 -2.66 4.39 18.21
N LEU A 49 -3.36 3.33 17.85
CA LEU A 49 -4.80 3.32 17.61
C LEU A 49 -5.40 2.07 18.25
N VAL A 50 -6.36 2.29 19.16
CA VAL A 50 -7.11 1.19 19.78
C VAL A 50 -8.03 0.58 18.73
N VAL A 51 -7.94 -0.73 18.56
CA VAL A 51 -8.78 -1.52 17.65
C VAL A 51 -9.58 -2.49 18.51
N PRO A 52 -10.92 -2.47 18.45
CA PRO A 52 -11.73 -3.43 19.18
C PRO A 52 -11.52 -4.83 18.62
N ASP A 53 -11.57 -5.83 19.50
CA ASP A 53 -11.58 -7.23 19.10
C ASP A 53 -12.96 -7.55 18.50
N LEU A 54 -12.97 -8.01 17.24
CA LEU A 54 -14.19 -8.44 16.57
C LEU A 54 -14.13 -9.96 16.40
N PRO A 55 -15.22 -10.71 16.63
CA PRO A 55 -15.24 -12.15 16.42
C PRO A 55 -14.79 -12.51 15.00
N GLY A 56 -13.71 -13.29 14.91
CA GLY A 56 -13.13 -13.70 13.62
C GLY A 56 -12.23 -12.66 12.94
N ALA A 57 -12.01 -11.48 13.51
CA ALA A 57 -11.01 -10.55 13.01
C ALA A 57 -9.62 -11.02 13.48
N GLU A 58 -8.83 -11.58 12.56
CA GLU A 58 -7.49 -12.05 12.88
C GLU A 58 -6.48 -10.90 12.75
N PHE A 59 -6.05 -10.38 13.89
CA PHE A 59 -4.86 -9.56 13.97
C PHE A 59 -3.68 -10.44 14.36
N VAL A 60 -2.93 -10.92 13.37
CA VAL A 60 -1.65 -11.60 13.62
C VAL A 60 -0.54 -10.56 13.62
N PRO A 61 0.09 -10.24 14.77
CA PRO A 61 1.29 -9.43 14.78
C PRO A 61 2.34 -10.19 13.98
N ALA A 62 2.85 -9.60 12.89
CA ALA A 62 4.01 -10.14 12.21
C ALA A 62 5.20 -9.97 13.16
N VAL A 63 5.47 -10.98 13.99
CA VAL A 63 6.74 -11.13 14.67
C VAL A 63 7.73 -11.51 13.57
N LEU A 64 8.62 -10.58 13.20
CA LEU A 64 9.81 -10.97 12.48
C LEU A 64 10.64 -11.81 13.44
N GLU A 65 10.50 -13.14 13.39
CA GLU A 65 11.56 -13.98 13.89
C GLU A 65 12.84 -13.59 13.14
N PRO A 66 13.97 -13.35 13.82
CA PRO A 66 15.23 -13.21 13.12
C PRO A 66 15.47 -14.54 12.42
N SER A 67 15.18 -14.57 11.12
CA SER A 67 15.54 -15.68 10.25
C SER A 67 16.99 -16.04 10.52
N PRO A 68 17.36 -17.34 10.59
CA PRO A 68 18.77 -17.71 10.52
C PRO A 68 19.36 -16.99 9.30
N ALA A 69 20.54 -16.40 9.53
CA ALA A 69 21.22 -15.37 8.74
C ALA A 69 20.70 -15.22 7.30
N PRO A 70 20.46 -13.98 6.82
CA PRO A 70 20.12 -13.77 5.42
C PRO A 70 21.18 -14.48 4.60
N VAL A 71 20.79 -15.49 3.83
CA VAL A 71 21.54 -15.79 2.63
C VAL A 71 21.53 -14.47 1.87
N GLU A 72 22.70 -13.86 1.73
CA GLU A 72 22.95 -12.81 0.77
C GLU A 72 22.73 -13.43 -0.62
N GLU A 73 21.48 -13.74 -0.93
CA GLU A 73 21.05 -13.74 -2.31
C GLU A 73 21.09 -12.27 -2.68
N ASP A 74 21.99 -11.92 -3.59
CA ASP A 74 22.09 -10.65 -4.30
C ASP A 74 20.74 -10.30 -4.96
N ALA A 75 19.71 -10.07 -4.16
CA ALA A 75 18.47 -9.46 -4.55
C ALA A 75 18.77 -7.97 -4.64
N LYS A 76 19.57 -7.61 -5.65
CA LYS A 76 19.63 -6.25 -6.16
C LYS A 76 18.18 -5.80 -6.28
N PRO A 77 17.73 -4.76 -5.56
CA PRO A 77 16.38 -4.27 -5.76
C PRO A 77 16.26 -4.02 -7.25
N LEU A 78 15.35 -4.75 -7.92
CA LEU A 78 14.95 -4.42 -9.28
C LEU A 78 14.23 -3.07 -9.15
N ALA A 79 15.01 -2.00 -9.04
CA ALA A 79 14.49 -0.66 -8.98
C ALA A 79 13.65 -0.52 -10.24
N THR A 80 12.37 -0.22 -10.10
CA THR A 80 11.47 -0.07 -11.24
C THR A 80 11.25 1.43 -11.43
N VAL A 81 11.40 1.91 -12.65
CA VAL A 81 11.07 3.28 -13.04
C VAL A 81 9.62 3.30 -13.52
N GLU A 82 8.80 4.17 -12.93
CA GLU A 82 7.39 4.35 -13.29
C GLU A 82 7.19 5.73 -13.94
N ILE A 83 6.61 5.74 -15.15
CA ILE A 83 6.28 6.96 -15.90
C ILE A 83 4.76 7.09 -15.96
N ILE A 84 4.23 8.25 -15.58
CA ILE A 84 2.79 8.55 -15.57
C ILE A 84 2.51 9.68 -16.57
N TYR A 85 1.65 9.44 -17.56
CA TYR A 85 1.26 10.44 -18.57
C TYR A 85 -0.22 10.33 -18.94
N GLY A 86 -1.00 11.39 -18.69
CA GLY A 86 -2.43 11.54 -19.04
C GLY A 86 -3.43 10.55 -18.41
N GLY A 87 -2.97 9.39 -17.94
CA GLY A 87 -3.76 8.25 -17.46
C GLY A 87 -3.08 6.90 -17.74
N THR A 88 -2.02 6.88 -18.55
CA THR A 88 -1.21 5.70 -18.82
C THR A 88 -0.08 5.58 -17.81
N ILE A 89 0.14 4.36 -17.30
CA ILE A 89 1.27 4.02 -16.43
C ILE A 89 2.20 3.08 -17.22
N ILE A 90 3.47 3.46 -17.33
CA ILE A 90 4.51 2.65 -17.97
C ILE A 90 5.52 2.26 -16.90
N ARG A 91 5.78 0.96 -16.77
CA ARG A 91 6.76 0.40 -15.83
C ARG A 91 7.97 -0.11 -16.61
N LEU A 92 9.14 0.27 -16.14
CA LEU A 92 10.43 -0.03 -16.75
C LEU A 92 11.38 -0.54 -15.68
N GLU A 93 12.27 -1.45 -16.04
CA GLU A 93 13.40 -1.80 -15.17
C GLU A 93 14.35 -0.60 -15.02
N ALA A 94 14.98 -0.41 -13.86
CA ALA A 94 15.99 0.64 -13.65
C ALA A 94 17.28 0.39 -14.45
N SER A 95 17.43 -0.80 -15.01
CA SER A 95 18.49 -1.10 -15.97
C SER A 95 18.24 -0.45 -17.34
N VAL A 96 17.06 0.10 -17.60
CA VAL A 96 16.76 0.81 -18.85
C VAL A 96 17.58 2.11 -18.92
N SER A 97 18.27 2.30 -20.05
CA SER A 97 19.13 3.46 -20.24
C SER A 97 18.35 4.79 -20.24
N PRO A 98 18.96 5.88 -19.74
CA PRO A 98 18.34 7.21 -19.76
C PRO A 98 17.90 7.66 -21.15
N ASP A 99 18.67 7.35 -22.19
CA ASP A 99 18.34 7.70 -23.58
C ASP A 99 17.06 7.00 -24.05
N ARG A 100 16.87 5.75 -23.64
CA ARG A 100 15.67 4.98 -23.99
C ARG A 100 14.45 5.49 -23.24
N ILE A 101 14.60 5.87 -21.96
CA ILE A 101 13.56 6.55 -21.19
C ILE A 101 13.19 7.88 -21.85
N ALA A 102 14.16 8.70 -22.24
CA ALA A 102 13.94 9.96 -22.92
C ALA A 102 13.26 9.77 -24.30
N GLY A 103 13.59 8.70 -25.02
CA GLY A 103 12.92 8.32 -26.26
C GLY A 103 11.44 8.02 -26.05
N ILE A 104 11.10 7.23 -25.02
CA ILE A 104 9.72 6.90 -24.65
C ILE A 104 8.95 8.18 -24.29
N VAL A 105 9.52 9.04 -23.43
CA VAL A 105 8.88 10.30 -23.03
C VAL A 105 8.61 11.21 -24.23
N ARG A 106 9.56 11.32 -25.16
CA ARG A 106 9.39 12.12 -26.39
C ARG A 106 8.32 11.53 -27.31
N ALA A 107 8.17 10.21 -27.38
CA ALA A 107 7.14 9.57 -28.18
C ALA A 107 5.74 9.83 -27.60
N LEU A 108 5.59 9.79 -26.27
CA LEU A 108 4.32 10.09 -25.60
C LEU A 108 3.85 11.52 -25.88
N GLY A 109 4.76 12.49 -25.91
CA GLY A 109 4.43 13.89 -26.19
C GLY A 109 4.13 14.23 -27.66
N ARG A 110 4.32 13.29 -28.61
CA ARG A 110 4.02 13.51 -30.04
C ARG A 110 2.70 12.90 -30.49
N GLY A 111 2.09 12.06 -29.67
CA GLY A 111 0.83 11.37 -29.95
C GLY A 111 -0.40 12.02 -29.32
N SER A 112 -0.24 13.22 -28.74
CA SER A 112 -1.30 14.03 -28.10
C SER A 112 -1.67 15.23 -28.95
#